data_AF-A0A832I2A4-F1
#
_entry.id   AF-A0A832I2A4-F1
#
_cell.length_a   1.000
_cell.length_b   1.000
_cell.length_c   1.000
_cell.angle_alpha   90.00
_cell.angle_beta   90.00
_cell.angle_gamma   90.00
#
_symmetry.space_group_name_H-M   'P 1'
#
loop_
_entity.id
_entity.type
_entity.pdbx_description
1 polymer ?
#
loop_
_entity_poly.entity_id
_entity_poly.type
_entity_poly.pdbx_seq_one_letter_code
_entity_poly.pdbx_strand_id
1 'polypeptide(L)'
;MSKAAEPNQRVIEVHNLARVEGEGALYLRMQGRDVAEVKFSIFEPPRFFEAFLRGRDCREVPDITARICGICPVAYQMSSCHAMEMAFGIKIEKTIRDLRRLLYCGEWIESHVLHMFLLHLPDFLNYESAISMASEHRDLVAGALQLKKAGNEIVRILGGREVHPINACIGGFHRVPTRSELEPVAEMLAGCRDFLVQALRFLATLKYPDLEMNYDFIALRHPEEVALNEGYLTTSRGLEFAITQFSDQIEEIHQRHSNAL
;
A
#
# COMPACT_ATOMS: atom_id res chain seq x y z
N MET A 1 16.79 44.14 11.44
CA MET A 1 16.72 44.71 10.08
C MET A 1 15.71 43.90 9.29
N SER A 2 14.55 44.48 9.01
CA SER A 2 13.47 43.85 8.26
C SER A 2 13.90 43.73 6.79
N LYS A 3 13.98 42.50 6.25
CA LYS A 3 14.13 42.30 4.80
C LYS A 3 12.82 42.76 4.16
N ALA A 4 12.90 43.79 3.33
CA ALA A 4 11.79 44.21 2.49
C ALA A 4 11.28 43.01 1.69
N ALA A 5 9.97 42.74 1.73
CA ALA A 5 9.35 41.70 0.95
C ALA A 5 9.63 41.97 -0.53
N GLU A 6 10.30 41.03 -1.21
CA GLU A 6 10.52 41.19 -2.64
C GLU A 6 9.17 41.19 -3.37
N PRO A 7 8.92 42.17 -4.24
CA PRO A 7 7.68 42.22 -5.00
C PRO A 7 7.64 40.94 -5.84
N ASN A 8 6.55 40.17 -5.71
CA ASN A 8 6.21 38.95 -6.47
C ASN A 8 6.43 37.58 -5.77
N GLN A 9 6.56 37.53 -4.44
CA GLN A 9 6.51 36.26 -3.69
C GLN A 9 5.07 35.89 -3.31
N ARG A 10 4.66 34.63 -3.56
CA ARG A 10 3.35 34.07 -3.14
C ARG A 10 3.55 32.72 -2.47
N VAL A 11 2.83 32.46 -1.39
CA VAL A 11 2.82 31.16 -0.71
C VAL A 11 1.47 30.47 -0.94
N ILE A 12 1.50 29.17 -1.20
CA ILE A 12 0.32 28.30 -1.30
C ILE A 12 0.51 27.19 -0.28
N GLU A 13 -0.46 27.02 0.62
CA GLU A 13 -0.43 26.00 1.66
C GLU A 13 -1.68 25.12 1.53
N VAL A 14 -1.45 23.81 1.49
CA VAL A 14 -2.49 22.79 1.63
C VAL A 14 -2.20 22.09 2.93
N HIS A 15 -2.93 22.46 3.98
CA HIS A 15 -2.67 21.96 5.33
C HIS A 15 -2.97 20.46 5.48
N ASN A 16 -3.96 19.96 4.75
CA ASN A 16 -4.36 18.56 4.75
C ASN A 16 -4.61 18.10 3.31
N LEU A 17 -3.91 17.06 2.90
CA LEU A 17 -4.22 16.35 1.66
C LEU A 17 -5.46 15.48 1.86
N ALA A 18 -6.41 15.60 0.93
CA ALA A 18 -7.59 14.74 0.90
C ALA A 18 -7.32 13.49 0.03
N ARG A 19 -8.10 12.42 0.26
CA ARG A 19 -8.07 11.17 -0.53
C ARG A 19 -6.69 10.48 -0.56
N VAL A 20 -5.93 10.59 0.53
CA VAL A 20 -4.73 9.81 0.81
C VAL A 20 -4.89 9.09 2.16
N GLU A 21 -4.11 8.04 2.39
CA GLU A 21 -3.97 7.45 3.72
C GLU A 21 -2.92 8.23 4.52
N GLY A 22 -3.15 8.36 5.83
CA GLY A 22 -2.33 9.20 6.70
C GLY A 22 -2.60 10.70 6.57
N GLU A 23 -1.72 11.50 7.17
CA GLU A 23 -1.84 12.97 7.19
C GLU A 23 -0.62 13.61 6.53
N GLY A 24 -0.87 14.32 5.43
CA GLY A 24 0.14 15.04 4.67
C GLY A 24 -0.25 16.50 4.41
N ALA A 25 0.74 17.37 4.33
CA ALA A 25 0.61 18.78 3.98
C ALA A 25 1.57 19.16 2.85
N LEU A 26 1.17 20.14 2.03
CA LEU A 26 1.98 20.69 0.95
C LEU A 26 2.20 22.19 1.17
N TYR A 27 3.46 22.62 1.10
CA TYR A 27 3.86 24.02 1.11
C TYR A 27 4.56 24.34 -0.21
N LEU A 28 4.10 25.39 -0.90
CA LEU A 28 4.71 25.89 -2.12
C LEU A 28 5.02 27.38 -1.96
N ARG A 29 6.28 27.77 -2.21
CA ARG A 29 6.66 29.17 -2.33
C ARG A 29 6.95 29.48 -3.78
N MET A 30 6.18 30.39 -4.34
CA MET A 30 6.31 30.90 -5.69
C MET A 30 7.17 32.17 -5.70
N GLN A 31 8.01 32.31 -6.72
CA GLN A 31 8.67 33.56 -7.11
C GLN A 31 8.17 33.92 -8.51
N GLY A 32 7.20 34.83 -8.60
CA GLY A 32 6.48 35.07 -9.84
C GLY A 32 5.74 33.82 -10.34
N ARG A 33 6.17 33.29 -11.48
CA ARG A 33 5.60 32.06 -12.07
C ARG A 33 6.37 30.80 -11.70
N ASP A 34 7.57 30.95 -11.12
CA ASP A 34 8.45 29.84 -10.83
C ASP A 34 8.24 29.33 -9.40
N VAL A 35 8.33 28.02 -9.22
CA VAL A 35 8.28 27.40 -7.89
C VAL A 35 9.68 27.50 -7.28
N ALA A 36 9.82 28.32 -6.24
CA ALA A 36 11.08 28.54 -5.55
C ALA A 36 11.32 27.52 -4.42
N GLU A 37 10.26 26.89 -3.91
CA GLU A 37 10.34 25.88 -2.85
C GLU A 37 9.09 25.00 -2.84
N VAL A 38 9.30 23.70 -2.65
CA VAL A 38 8.26 22.70 -2.39
C VAL A 38 8.64 21.97 -1.11
N LYS A 39 7.71 21.84 -0.17
CA LYS A 39 7.83 20.92 0.95
C LYS A 39 6.60 20.05 1.04
N PHE A 40 6.82 18.76 1.15
CA PHE A 40 5.80 17.78 1.51
C PHE A 40 6.08 17.29 2.93
N SER A 41 5.11 17.43 3.81
CA SER A 41 5.24 17.17 5.24
C SER A 41 4.26 16.08 5.64
N ILE A 42 4.75 14.96 6.14
CA ILE A 42 3.95 14.02 6.93
C ILE A 42 4.04 14.49 8.38
N PHE A 43 2.94 14.92 8.96
CA PHE A 43 2.93 15.47 10.32
C PHE A 43 2.25 14.54 11.32
N GLU A 44 1.80 13.37 10.88
CA GLU A 44 1.27 12.33 11.77
C GLU A 44 2.27 12.07 12.90
N PRO A 45 1.79 11.96 14.15
CA PRO A 45 2.67 11.72 15.28
C PRO A 45 3.34 10.35 15.12
N PRO A 46 4.67 10.26 15.31
CA PRO A 46 5.36 8.98 15.27
C PRO A 46 4.77 8.05 16.34
N ARG A 47 4.38 6.85 15.92
CA ARG A 47 3.77 5.82 16.79
C ARG A 47 4.82 4.92 17.46
N PHE A 48 6.09 5.05 17.07
CA PHE A 48 7.25 4.38 17.67
C PHE A 48 7.12 2.85 17.76
N PHE A 49 6.58 2.20 16.72
CA PHE A 49 6.44 0.73 16.67
C PHE A 49 7.78 0.02 16.92
N GLU A 50 8.87 0.50 16.35
CA GLU A 50 10.20 -0.09 16.51
C GLU A 50 10.67 -0.13 17.97
N ALA A 51 10.48 0.98 18.70
CA ALA A 51 10.81 1.05 20.12
C ALA A 51 9.82 0.21 20.95
N PHE A 52 8.53 0.27 20.61
CA PHE A 52 7.45 -0.45 21.28
C PHE A 52 7.59 -1.99 21.19
N LEU A 53 8.17 -2.50 20.10
CA LEU A 53 8.37 -3.94 19.89
C LEU A 53 9.52 -4.52 20.73
N ARG A 54 10.40 -3.69 21.31
CA ARG A 54 11.53 -4.17 22.12
C ARG A 54 11.03 -4.92 23.36
N GLY A 55 11.48 -6.16 23.51
CA GLY A 55 11.12 -7.03 24.64
C GLY A 55 9.72 -7.65 24.56
N ARG A 56 8.99 -7.44 23.44
CA ARG A 56 7.74 -8.14 23.16
C ARG A 56 8.00 -9.58 22.78
N ASP A 57 7.00 -10.44 23.01
CA ASP A 57 7.05 -11.80 22.53
C ASP A 57 6.89 -11.82 21.00
N CYS A 58 7.74 -12.59 20.30
CA CYS A 58 7.74 -12.63 18.85
C CYS A 58 6.38 -13.04 18.26
N ARG A 59 5.58 -13.83 19.00
CA ARG A 59 4.25 -14.29 18.57
C ARG A 59 3.21 -13.18 18.52
N GLU A 60 3.40 -12.09 19.27
CA GLU A 60 2.49 -10.94 19.28
C GLU A 60 2.81 -9.95 18.14
N VAL A 61 4.01 -10.04 17.55
CA VAL A 61 4.52 -9.03 16.60
C VAL A 61 3.66 -8.93 15.35
N PRO A 62 3.23 -10.02 14.67
CA PRO A 62 2.35 -9.91 13.51
C PRO A 62 1.06 -9.17 13.83
N ASP A 63 0.43 -9.46 14.98
CA ASP A 63 -0.77 -8.76 15.39
C ASP A 63 -0.49 -7.28 15.66
N ILE A 64 0.57 -6.95 16.38
CA ILE A 64 0.93 -5.56 16.67
C ILE A 64 1.15 -4.78 15.37
N THR A 65 2.00 -5.26 14.47
CA THR A 65 2.40 -4.53 13.26
C THR A 65 1.26 -4.38 12.26
N ALA A 66 0.27 -5.27 12.26
CA ALA A 66 -0.95 -5.11 11.48
C ALA A 66 -1.72 -3.81 11.79
N ARG A 67 -1.45 -3.14 12.93
CA ARG A 67 -2.09 -1.89 13.33
C ARG A 67 -1.32 -0.64 12.86
N ILE A 68 -0.25 -0.83 12.08
CA ILE A 68 0.48 0.29 11.45
C ILE A 68 -0.39 0.94 10.37
N CYS A 69 -1.14 0.17 9.58
CA CYS A 69 -2.03 0.72 8.57
C CYS A 69 -3.32 -0.10 8.48
N GLY A 70 -4.46 0.59 8.33
CA GLY A 70 -5.76 -0.05 8.16
C GLY A 70 -6.01 -0.61 6.75
N ILE A 71 -5.22 -0.19 5.76
CA ILE A 71 -5.34 -0.63 4.35
C ILE A 71 -4.38 -1.78 4.05
N CYS A 72 -3.13 -1.73 4.51
CA CYS A 72 -2.12 -2.77 4.22
C CYS A 72 -1.67 -3.63 5.43
N PRO A 73 -2.58 -4.12 6.29
CA PRO A 73 -2.19 -4.88 7.48
C PRO A 73 -1.51 -6.22 7.18
N VAL A 74 -1.86 -6.90 6.08
CA VAL A 74 -1.24 -8.16 5.65
C VAL A 74 0.23 -7.93 5.29
N ALA A 75 0.55 -6.82 4.62
CA ALA A 75 1.95 -6.48 4.31
C ALA A 75 2.82 -6.44 5.57
N TYR A 76 2.35 -5.80 6.64
CA TYR A 76 3.05 -5.76 7.92
C TYR A 76 3.11 -7.12 8.62
N GLN A 77 2.02 -7.88 8.60
CA GLN A 77 1.97 -9.22 9.20
C GLN A 77 2.94 -10.18 8.54
N MET A 78 2.94 -10.23 7.21
CA MET A 78 3.80 -11.12 6.45
C MET A 78 5.26 -10.72 6.59
N SER A 79 5.58 -9.42 6.54
CA SER A 79 6.94 -8.93 6.81
C SER A 79 7.43 -9.37 8.20
N SER A 80 6.55 -9.29 9.21
CA SER A 80 6.86 -9.73 10.57
C SER A 80 7.07 -11.25 10.65
N CYS A 81 6.17 -12.05 10.05
CA CYS A 81 6.31 -13.51 10.01
C CYS A 81 7.59 -13.93 9.30
N HIS A 82 7.87 -13.37 8.12
CA HIS A 82 9.07 -13.68 7.33
C HIS A 82 10.35 -13.35 8.11
N ALA A 83 10.40 -12.18 8.76
CA ALA A 83 11.55 -11.80 9.59
C ALA A 83 11.80 -12.78 10.74
N MET A 84 10.74 -13.19 11.46
CA MET A 84 10.87 -14.14 12.57
C MET A 84 11.22 -15.55 12.09
N GLU A 85 10.66 -15.98 10.96
CA GLU A 85 10.96 -17.29 10.37
C GLU A 85 12.39 -17.38 9.88
N MET A 86 12.90 -16.31 9.25
CA MET A 86 14.30 -16.19 8.89
C MET A 86 15.20 -16.26 10.13
N ALA A 87 14.86 -15.52 11.20
CA ALA A 87 15.62 -15.51 12.44
C ALA A 87 15.67 -16.89 13.14
N PHE A 88 14.59 -17.65 13.07
CA PHE A 88 14.50 -19.00 13.65
C PHE A 88 14.89 -20.14 12.69
N GLY A 89 15.20 -19.85 11.43
CA GLY A 89 15.50 -20.86 10.42
C GLY A 89 14.30 -21.75 10.07
N ILE A 90 13.06 -21.24 10.23
CA ILE A 90 11.83 -21.97 9.93
C ILE A 90 11.64 -22.01 8.41
N LYS A 91 11.41 -23.21 7.87
CA LYS A 91 11.07 -23.40 6.46
C LYS A 91 9.57 -23.59 6.31
N ILE A 92 8.97 -22.80 5.44
CA ILE A 92 7.52 -22.84 5.18
C ILE A 92 7.23 -23.83 4.06
N GLU A 93 6.21 -24.68 4.27
CA GLU A 93 5.74 -25.60 3.25
C GLU A 93 5.12 -24.84 2.06
N LYS A 94 5.25 -25.41 0.86
CA LYS A 94 4.71 -24.81 -0.37
C LYS A 94 3.23 -24.43 -0.25
N THR A 95 2.41 -25.29 0.37
CA THR A 95 0.98 -25.03 0.55
C THR A 95 0.72 -23.79 1.40
N ILE A 96 1.47 -23.60 2.49
CA ILE A 96 1.35 -22.41 3.34
C ILE A 96 1.83 -21.17 2.60
N ARG A 97 2.92 -21.28 1.85
CA ARG A 97 3.43 -20.21 0.98
C ARG A 97 2.39 -19.77 -0.06
N ASP A 98 1.72 -20.72 -0.70
CA ASP A 98 0.65 -20.43 -1.67
C ASP A 98 -0.56 -19.75 -1.00
N LEU A 99 -0.94 -20.15 0.21
CA LEU A 99 -2.00 -19.49 0.98
C LEU A 99 -1.62 -18.06 1.41
N ARG A 100 -0.35 -17.81 1.79
CA ARG A 100 0.15 -16.45 2.05
C ARG A 100 0.12 -15.58 0.80
N ARG A 101 0.48 -16.16 -0.34
CA ARG A 101 0.36 -15.48 -1.64
C ARG A 101 -1.09 -15.11 -1.94
N LEU A 102 -2.03 -16.03 -1.71
CA LEU A 102 -3.46 -15.75 -1.87
C LEU A 102 -3.94 -14.64 -0.92
N LEU A 103 -3.50 -14.65 0.35
CA LEU A 103 -3.82 -13.59 1.31
C LEU A 103 -3.35 -12.21 0.82
N TYR A 104 -2.11 -12.10 0.33
CA TYR A 104 -1.58 -10.87 -0.27
C TYR A 104 -2.38 -10.43 -1.51
N CYS A 105 -2.76 -11.36 -2.39
CA CYS A 105 -3.60 -11.04 -3.53
C CYS A 105 -4.94 -10.43 -3.11
N GLY A 106 -5.52 -10.89 -1.99
CA GLY A 106 -6.72 -10.30 -1.39
C GLY A 106 -6.53 -8.83 -1.00
N GLU A 107 -5.46 -8.55 -0.25
CA GLU A 107 -5.08 -7.17 0.14
C GLU A 107 -4.78 -6.29 -1.08
N TRP A 108 -4.05 -6.82 -2.07
CA TRP A 108 -3.73 -6.07 -3.29
C TRP A 108 -4.98 -5.70 -4.08
N ILE A 109 -5.91 -6.64 -4.25
CA ILE A 109 -7.18 -6.36 -4.95
C ILE A 109 -7.94 -5.26 -4.19
N GLU A 110 -8.12 -5.40 -2.88
CA GLU A 110 -8.90 -4.41 -2.12
C GLU A 110 -8.22 -3.03 -2.12
N SER A 111 -6.90 -2.99 -1.89
CA SER A 111 -6.12 -1.75 -1.77
C SER A 111 -6.02 -1.03 -3.10
N HIS A 112 -5.69 -1.74 -4.19
CA HIS A 112 -5.59 -1.13 -5.51
C HIS A 112 -6.95 -0.65 -6.02
N VAL A 113 -8.03 -1.39 -5.78
CA VAL A 113 -9.37 -0.97 -6.19
C VAL A 113 -9.82 0.25 -5.38
N LEU A 114 -9.59 0.27 -4.07
CA LEU A 114 -9.81 1.45 -3.23
C LEU A 114 -9.07 2.66 -3.79
N HIS A 115 -7.76 2.52 -4.03
CA HIS A 115 -6.93 3.59 -4.54
C HIS A 115 -7.36 4.09 -5.92
N MET A 116 -7.47 3.20 -6.90
CA MET A 116 -7.79 3.56 -8.28
C MET A 116 -9.18 4.19 -8.40
N PHE A 117 -10.22 3.60 -7.81
CA PHE A 117 -11.60 4.01 -8.08
C PHE A 117 -12.17 4.99 -7.07
N LEU A 118 -11.72 4.95 -5.81
CA LEU A 118 -12.28 5.80 -4.76
C LEU A 118 -11.40 7.01 -4.46
N LEU A 119 -10.09 6.89 -4.63
CA LEU A 119 -9.14 7.97 -4.32
C LEU A 119 -8.70 8.73 -5.57
N HIS A 120 -8.22 8.04 -6.62
CA HIS A 120 -7.64 8.68 -7.80
C HIS A 120 -8.65 9.05 -8.89
N LEU A 121 -9.53 8.14 -9.29
CA LEU A 121 -10.42 8.34 -10.44
C LEU A 121 -11.27 9.62 -10.37
N PRO A 122 -11.78 10.07 -9.21
CA PRO A 122 -12.50 11.34 -9.14
C PRO A 122 -11.71 12.53 -9.70
N ASP A 123 -10.39 12.59 -9.52
CA ASP A 123 -9.57 13.68 -10.10
C ASP A 123 -9.56 13.65 -11.63
N PHE A 124 -9.38 12.46 -12.21
CA PHE A 124 -9.33 12.30 -13.68
C PHE A 124 -10.65 12.67 -14.36
N LEU A 125 -11.76 12.51 -13.64
CA LEU A 125 -13.09 12.80 -14.13
C LEU A 125 -13.64 14.14 -13.58
N ASN A 126 -12.82 14.90 -12.86
CA ASN A 126 -13.15 16.22 -12.31
C ASN A 126 -14.35 16.20 -11.34
N TYR A 127 -14.39 15.19 -10.46
CA TYR A 127 -15.32 15.06 -9.33
C TYR A 127 -14.62 15.30 -8.00
N GLU A 128 -15.34 15.83 -7.02
CA GLU A 128 -14.84 16.04 -5.65
C GLU A 128 -14.51 14.72 -4.94
N SER A 129 -15.34 13.70 -5.15
CA SER A 129 -15.21 12.39 -4.51
C SER A 129 -15.84 11.28 -5.34
N ALA A 130 -15.57 10.04 -4.96
CA ALA A 130 -16.26 8.89 -5.53
C ALA A 130 -17.79 8.91 -5.27
N ILE A 131 -18.24 9.59 -4.21
CA ILE A 131 -19.66 9.73 -3.90
C ILE A 131 -20.33 10.65 -4.90
N SER A 132 -19.74 11.83 -5.17
CA SER A 132 -20.26 12.74 -6.20
C SER A 132 -20.18 12.12 -7.59
N MET A 133 -19.11 11.36 -7.87
CA MET A 133 -18.93 10.64 -9.13
C MET A 133 -20.01 9.56 -9.34
N ALA A 134 -20.53 8.96 -8.26
CA ALA A 134 -21.53 7.89 -8.34
C ALA A 134 -22.90 8.36 -8.88
N SER A 135 -23.17 9.67 -8.94
CA SER A 135 -24.41 10.19 -9.54
C SER A 135 -24.49 9.92 -11.05
N GLU A 136 -23.35 9.93 -11.74
CA GLU A 136 -23.22 9.73 -13.18
C GLU A 136 -22.54 8.39 -13.52
N HIS A 137 -21.64 7.91 -12.66
CA HIS A 137 -20.86 6.68 -12.85
C HIS A 137 -21.22 5.59 -11.84
N ARG A 138 -22.52 5.46 -11.51
CA ARG A 138 -23.03 4.54 -10.49
C ARG A 138 -22.52 3.11 -10.64
N ASP A 139 -22.62 2.55 -11.84
CA ASP A 139 -22.26 1.15 -12.09
C ASP A 139 -20.76 0.91 -11.95
N LEU A 140 -19.93 1.89 -12.32
CA LEU A 140 -18.49 1.85 -12.15
C LEU A 140 -18.11 1.83 -10.66
N VAL A 141 -18.69 2.74 -9.87
CA VAL A 141 -18.45 2.82 -8.42
C VAL A 141 -18.95 1.55 -7.71
N ALA A 142 -20.17 1.10 -8.04
CA ALA A 142 -20.74 -0.11 -7.45
C ALA A 142 -19.93 -1.37 -7.80
N GLY A 143 -19.50 -1.50 -9.06
CA GLY A 143 -18.65 -2.61 -9.48
C GLY A 143 -17.27 -2.57 -8.82
N ALA A 144 -16.68 -1.39 -8.64
CA ALA A 144 -15.43 -1.23 -7.89
C ALA A 144 -15.59 -1.65 -6.42
N LEU A 145 -16.67 -1.25 -5.75
CA LEU A 145 -16.97 -1.71 -4.39
C LEU A 145 -17.16 -3.23 -4.32
N GLN A 146 -17.77 -3.84 -5.34
CA GLN A 146 -17.92 -5.29 -5.43
C GLN A 146 -16.56 -6.00 -5.65
N LEU A 147 -15.65 -5.44 -6.45
CA LEU A 147 -14.28 -5.94 -6.58
C LEU A 147 -13.51 -5.85 -5.26
N LYS A 148 -13.61 -4.69 -4.58
CA LYS A 148 -12.99 -4.50 -3.27
C LYS A 148 -13.51 -5.54 -2.27
N LYS A 149 -14.82 -5.78 -2.26
CA LYS A 149 -15.45 -6.82 -1.44
C LYS A 149 -14.90 -8.22 -1.75
N ALA A 150 -14.67 -8.55 -3.02
CA ALA A 150 -14.09 -9.84 -3.40
C ALA A 150 -12.64 -10.01 -2.88
N GLY A 151 -11.83 -8.94 -2.92
CA GLY A 151 -10.50 -8.93 -2.28
C GLY A 151 -10.57 -9.11 -0.76
N ASN A 152 -11.44 -8.33 -0.11
CA ASN A 152 -11.72 -8.43 1.33
C ASN A 152 -12.15 -9.85 1.74
N GLU A 153 -12.94 -10.55 0.91
CA GLU A 153 -13.41 -11.90 1.22
C GLU A 153 -12.26 -12.92 1.29
N ILE A 154 -11.23 -12.76 0.44
CA ILE A 154 -9.99 -13.55 0.55
C ILE A 154 -9.29 -13.26 1.90
N VAL A 155 -9.18 -11.99 2.27
CA VAL A 155 -8.57 -11.59 3.55
C VAL A 155 -9.41 -12.09 4.74
N ARG A 156 -10.73 -12.10 4.63
CA ARG A 156 -11.64 -12.60 5.67
C ARG A 156 -11.48 -14.11 5.88
N ILE A 157 -11.49 -14.90 4.80
CA ILE A 157 -11.46 -16.36 4.92
C ILE A 157 -10.08 -16.88 5.36
N LEU A 158 -8.99 -16.25 4.91
CA LEU A 158 -7.63 -16.64 5.27
C LEU A 158 -7.09 -15.92 6.50
N GLY A 159 -7.48 -14.68 6.72
CA GLY A 159 -7.01 -13.83 7.81
C GLY A 159 -7.95 -13.77 9.01
N GLY A 160 -9.17 -14.31 8.89
CA GLY A 160 -10.22 -14.31 9.92
C GLY A 160 -11.03 -13.01 9.98
N ARG A 161 -10.47 -11.89 9.52
CA ARG A 161 -11.07 -10.56 9.48
C ARG A 161 -10.59 -9.82 8.24
N GLU A 162 -11.43 -8.96 7.68
CA GLU A 162 -11.08 -8.13 6.51
C GLU A 162 -10.05 -7.04 6.81
N VAL A 163 -10.08 -6.51 8.05
CA VAL A 163 -9.16 -5.47 8.53
C VAL A 163 -8.52 -5.93 9.83
N HIS A 164 -7.19 -5.77 9.90
CA HIS A 164 -6.32 -6.29 10.95
C HIS A 164 -6.58 -7.79 11.17
N PRO A 165 -6.21 -8.65 10.19
CA PRO A 165 -6.40 -10.09 10.31
C PRO A 165 -5.65 -10.65 11.53
N ILE A 166 -6.10 -11.80 12.03
CA ILE A 166 -5.61 -12.40 13.29
C ILE A 166 -5.21 -13.87 13.12
N ASN A 167 -5.35 -14.41 11.92
CA ASN A 167 -5.15 -15.83 11.67
C ASN A 167 -3.73 -16.16 11.20
N ALA A 168 -3.01 -15.18 10.62
CA ALA A 168 -1.62 -15.34 10.23
C ALA A 168 -0.71 -15.42 11.46
N CYS A 169 0.20 -16.40 11.48
CA CYS A 169 1.15 -16.58 12.57
C CYS A 169 2.52 -17.06 12.05
N ILE A 170 3.53 -17.01 12.91
CA ILE A 170 4.86 -17.56 12.62
C ILE A 170 4.69 -19.05 12.29
N GLY A 171 5.22 -19.49 11.15
CA GLY A 171 5.09 -20.86 10.65
C GLY A 171 3.84 -21.13 9.80
N GLY A 172 2.86 -20.22 9.74
CA GLY A 172 1.71 -20.36 8.84
C GLY A 172 0.46 -19.63 9.30
N PHE A 173 -0.57 -20.41 9.64
CA PHE A 173 -1.89 -19.92 10.03
C PHE A 173 -2.42 -20.70 11.23
N HIS A 174 -3.18 -20.06 12.12
CA HIS A 174 -3.88 -20.76 13.20
C HIS A 174 -4.93 -21.74 12.67
N ARG A 175 -5.55 -21.42 11.53
CA ARG A 175 -6.49 -22.28 10.80
C ARG A 175 -6.35 -22.07 9.30
N VAL A 176 -6.39 -23.14 8.52
CA VAL A 176 -6.52 -23.03 7.06
C VAL A 176 -7.95 -23.38 6.64
N PRO A 177 -8.53 -22.69 5.64
CA PRO A 177 -9.87 -23.00 5.15
C PRO A 177 -9.88 -24.33 4.40
N THR A 178 -11.04 -24.99 4.40
CA THR A 178 -11.27 -26.15 3.54
C THR A 178 -11.54 -25.72 2.10
N ARG A 179 -11.45 -26.68 1.17
CA ARG A 179 -11.81 -26.46 -0.23
C ARG A 179 -13.24 -25.93 -0.40
N SER A 180 -14.20 -26.52 0.30
CA SER A 180 -15.61 -26.11 0.20
C SER A 180 -15.85 -24.69 0.72
N GLU A 181 -15.00 -24.20 1.63
CA GLU A 181 -15.06 -22.80 2.08
C GLU A 181 -14.45 -21.84 1.05
N LEU A 182 -13.46 -22.28 0.28
CA LEU A 182 -12.82 -21.48 -0.78
C LEU A 182 -13.65 -21.41 -2.07
N GLU A 183 -14.48 -22.41 -2.36
CA GLU A 183 -15.29 -22.50 -3.58
C GLU A 183 -16.19 -21.25 -3.81
N PRO A 184 -16.97 -20.77 -2.81
CA PRO A 184 -17.76 -19.55 -2.96
C PRO A 184 -16.92 -18.29 -3.24
N VAL A 185 -15.70 -18.22 -2.68
CA VAL A 185 -14.79 -17.09 -2.91
C VAL A 185 -14.27 -17.11 -4.34
N ALA A 186 -13.93 -18.30 -4.85
CA ALA A 186 -13.52 -18.48 -6.23
C ALA A 186 -14.63 -18.09 -7.23
N GLU A 187 -15.88 -18.48 -6.94
CA GLU A 187 -17.05 -18.09 -7.74
C GLU A 187 -17.26 -16.57 -7.75
N MET A 188 -17.14 -15.92 -6.59
CA MET A 188 -17.24 -14.46 -6.48
C MET A 188 -16.17 -13.76 -7.31
N LEU A 189 -14.92 -14.21 -7.23
CA LEU A 189 -13.80 -13.66 -8.01
C LEU A 189 -14.02 -13.85 -9.51
N ALA A 190 -14.48 -15.04 -9.92
CA ALA A 190 -14.80 -15.32 -11.32
C ALA A 190 -15.89 -14.38 -11.84
N GLY A 191 -16.95 -14.16 -11.05
CA GLY A 191 -18.04 -13.24 -11.39
C GLY A 191 -17.61 -11.78 -11.53
N CYS A 192 -16.52 -11.37 -10.88
CA CYS A 192 -16.01 -10.00 -10.96
C CYS A 192 -14.99 -9.79 -12.09
N ARG A 193 -14.50 -10.86 -12.74
CA ARG A 193 -13.38 -10.80 -13.69
C ARG A 193 -13.67 -9.94 -14.90
N ASP A 194 -14.84 -10.09 -15.51
CA ASP A 194 -15.19 -9.35 -16.73
C ASP A 194 -15.29 -7.85 -16.44
N PHE A 195 -15.90 -7.48 -15.31
CA PHE A 195 -15.95 -6.10 -14.85
C PHE A 195 -14.54 -5.55 -14.59
N LEU A 196 -13.66 -6.31 -13.91
CA LEU A 196 -12.28 -5.89 -13.67
C LEU A 196 -11.55 -5.58 -14.99
N VAL A 197 -11.65 -6.46 -15.99
CA VAL A 197 -10.99 -6.23 -17.28
C VAL A 197 -11.55 -4.99 -17.98
N GLN A 198 -12.86 -4.80 -17.96
CA GLN A 198 -13.51 -3.61 -18.55
C GLN A 198 -13.07 -2.34 -17.82
N ALA A 199 -13.04 -2.36 -16.50
CA ALA A 199 -12.66 -1.23 -15.67
C ALA A 199 -11.17 -0.87 -15.88
N LEU A 200 -10.27 -1.85 -15.95
CA LEU A 200 -8.86 -1.62 -16.26
C LEU A 200 -8.65 -1.05 -17.68
N ARG A 201 -9.41 -1.53 -18.67
CA ARG A 201 -9.39 -0.95 -20.03
C ARG A 201 -9.84 0.50 -20.04
N PHE A 202 -10.86 0.84 -19.26
CA PHE A 202 -11.28 2.23 -19.06
C PHE A 202 -10.20 3.07 -18.38
N LEU A 203 -9.59 2.58 -17.29
CA LEU A 203 -8.51 3.30 -16.61
C LEU A 203 -7.30 3.56 -17.53
N ALA A 204 -7.04 2.66 -18.48
CA ALA A 204 -5.99 2.83 -19.48
C ALA A 204 -6.28 3.91 -20.55
N THR A 205 -7.53 4.40 -20.67
CA THR A 205 -7.86 5.52 -21.57
C THR A 205 -7.75 6.88 -20.91
N LEU A 206 -7.53 6.92 -19.58
CA LEU A 206 -7.34 8.17 -18.85
C LEU A 206 -6.06 8.87 -19.32
N LYS A 207 -6.09 10.21 -19.29
CA LYS A 207 -4.93 11.03 -19.65
C LYS A 207 -4.05 11.24 -18.43
N TYR A 208 -2.94 10.52 -18.38
CA TYR A 208 -1.90 10.72 -17.37
C TYR A 208 -0.97 11.87 -17.77
N PRO A 209 -0.45 12.65 -16.81
CA PRO A 209 0.59 13.62 -17.09
C PRO A 209 1.84 12.90 -17.60
N ASP A 210 2.49 13.49 -18.60
CA ASP A 210 3.81 13.04 -19.06
C ASP A 210 4.85 13.48 -18.03
N LEU A 211 5.24 12.56 -17.15
CA LEU A 211 6.16 12.80 -16.04
C LEU A 211 7.25 11.73 -16.04
N GLU A 212 8.45 12.13 -16.46
CA GLU A 212 9.65 11.33 -16.29
C GLU A 212 10.42 11.83 -15.06
N MET A 213 10.66 10.93 -14.10
CA MET A 213 11.45 11.23 -12.91
C MET A 213 12.74 10.42 -12.96
N ASN A 214 13.88 11.11 -12.77
CA ASN A 214 15.19 10.48 -12.71
C ASN A 214 15.44 9.87 -11.32
N TYR A 215 14.62 8.91 -10.93
CA TYR A 215 14.76 8.13 -9.70
C TYR A 215 15.47 6.82 -9.94
N ASP A 216 15.97 6.19 -8.87
CA ASP A 216 16.30 4.78 -8.91
C ASP A 216 15.13 4.00 -8.33
N PHE A 217 14.36 3.32 -9.19
CA PHE A 217 13.23 2.51 -8.75
C PHE A 217 13.74 1.23 -8.12
N ILE A 218 13.21 0.84 -6.97
CA ILE A 218 13.51 -0.43 -6.31
C ILE A 218 12.27 -1.32 -6.27
N ALA A 219 12.44 -2.61 -6.52
CA ALA A 219 11.38 -3.60 -6.42
C ALA A 219 11.93 -4.95 -5.97
N LEU A 220 11.04 -5.78 -5.41
CA LEU A 220 11.33 -7.19 -5.22
C LEU A 220 11.20 -7.92 -6.56
N ARG A 221 12.13 -8.83 -6.85
CA ARG A 221 12.15 -9.65 -8.06
C ARG A 221 12.20 -11.13 -7.71
N HIS A 222 11.36 -11.90 -8.38
CA HIS A 222 11.33 -13.36 -8.31
C HIS A 222 11.43 -13.91 -9.74
N PRO A 223 12.18 -14.98 -10.00
CA PRO A 223 12.44 -15.47 -11.37
C PRO A 223 11.19 -15.98 -12.09
N GLU A 224 10.21 -16.50 -11.37
CA GLU A 224 9.08 -17.24 -11.96
C GLU A 224 7.72 -16.56 -11.77
N GLU A 225 7.62 -15.52 -10.94
CA GLU A 225 6.33 -14.90 -10.61
C GLU A 225 6.48 -13.44 -10.19
N VAL A 226 5.35 -12.73 -10.13
CA VAL A 226 5.29 -11.39 -9.51
C VAL A 226 5.65 -11.54 -8.04
N ALA A 227 6.74 -10.90 -7.63
CA ALA A 227 7.28 -11.03 -6.28
C ALA A 227 6.40 -10.31 -5.25
N LEU A 228 5.99 -11.05 -4.22
CA LEU A 228 5.17 -10.55 -3.10
C LEU A 228 5.84 -10.84 -1.77
N ASN A 229 6.20 -12.11 -1.56
CA ASN A 229 6.69 -12.63 -0.28
C ASN A 229 8.21 -12.79 -0.23
N GLU A 230 8.84 -13.09 -1.37
CA GLU A 230 10.22 -13.54 -1.43
C GLU A 230 10.85 -13.16 -2.78
N GLY A 231 12.17 -13.09 -2.80
CA GLY A 231 12.95 -12.68 -3.97
C GLY A 231 14.21 -11.90 -3.58
N TYR A 232 14.77 -11.21 -4.56
CA TYR A 232 15.89 -10.30 -4.39
C TYR A 232 15.44 -8.87 -4.66
N LEU A 233 16.03 -7.90 -3.97
CA LEU A 233 15.80 -6.50 -4.27
C LEU A 233 16.60 -6.14 -5.52
N THR A 234 15.94 -5.49 -6.48
CA THR A 234 16.58 -4.99 -7.70
C THR A 234 16.26 -3.53 -7.90
N THR A 235 17.21 -2.78 -8.46
CA THR A 235 17.01 -1.38 -8.83
C THR A 235 17.00 -1.18 -10.33
N SER A 236 16.34 -0.12 -10.80
CA SER A 236 16.28 0.27 -12.21
C SER A 236 17.65 0.56 -12.83
N ARG A 237 18.66 0.83 -11.99
CA ARG A 237 20.06 1.04 -12.39
C ARG A 237 20.90 -0.24 -12.36
N GLY A 238 20.30 -1.39 -12.09
CA GLY A 238 20.93 -2.70 -12.22
C GLY A 238 21.62 -3.22 -10.96
N LEU A 239 21.40 -2.60 -9.79
CA LEU A 239 21.80 -3.21 -8.52
C LEU A 239 20.87 -4.37 -8.18
N GLU A 240 21.42 -5.43 -7.60
CA GLU A 240 20.68 -6.59 -7.10
C GLU A 240 21.31 -7.06 -5.79
N PHE A 241 20.51 -7.24 -4.74
CA PHE A 241 20.98 -7.67 -3.42
C PHE A 241 19.90 -8.41 -2.64
N ALA A 242 20.32 -9.23 -1.67
CA ALA A 242 19.39 -9.96 -0.82
C ALA A 242 18.70 -9.01 0.17
N ILE A 243 17.46 -9.32 0.58
CA ILE A 243 16.72 -8.51 1.56
C ILE A 243 17.47 -8.37 2.90
N THR A 244 18.30 -9.35 3.26
CA THR A 244 19.15 -9.30 4.47
C THR A 244 20.25 -8.24 4.40
N GLN A 245 20.52 -7.69 3.22
CA GLN A 245 21.51 -6.64 2.99
C GLN A 245 20.85 -5.26 2.86
N PHE A 246 19.55 -5.14 3.13
CA PHE A 246 18.79 -3.89 3.00
C PHE A 246 19.50 -2.71 3.69
N SER A 247 19.88 -2.87 4.96
CA SER A 247 20.54 -1.82 5.75
C SER A 247 21.97 -1.49 5.30
N ASP A 248 22.60 -2.34 4.48
CA ASP A 248 23.92 -2.05 3.89
C ASP A 248 23.80 -1.23 2.60
N GLN A 249 22.62 -1.21 1.96
CA GLN A 249 22.38 -0.62 0.64
C GLN A 249 21.48 0.62 0.68
N ILE A 250 20.69 0.79 1.74
CA ILE A 250 19.67 1.84 1.86
C ILE A 250 19.93 2.69 3.10
N GLU A 251 19.89 4.00 2.91
CA GLU A 251 20.03 5.01 3.96
C GLU A 251 18.72 5.79 4.11
N GLU A 252 18.32 6.03 5.36
CA GLU A 252 17.15 6.83 5.71
C GLU A 252 17.61 8.18 6.26
N ILE A 253 17.19 9.28 5.61
CA ILE A 253 17.60 10.64 5.97
C ILE A 253 16.38 11.44 6.46
N HIS A 254 16.38 11.73 7.77
CA HIS A 254 15.32 12.53 8.38
C HIS A 254 15.35 13.99 7.91
N GLN A 255 14.18 14.50 7.52
CA GLN A 255 13.99 15.91 7.20
C GLN A 255 13.21 16.62 8.31
N ARG A 256 13.74 17.73 8.83
CA ARG A 256 13.17 18.45 9.99
C ARG A 256 11.67 18.81 9.90
N HIS A 257 11.13 18.90 8.68
CA HIS A 257 9.76 19.33 8.42
C HIS A 257 8.77 18.17 8.24
N SER A 258 9.19 16.91 8.40
CA SER A 258 8.36 15.72 8.18
C SER A 258 8.73 14.62 9.19
N ASN A 259 7.72 13.92 9.70
CA ASN A 259 7.87 12.74 10.56
C ASN A 259 8.00 11.44 9.76
N ALA A 260 8.00 11.50 8.42
CA ALA A 260 8.22 10.33 7.57
C ALA A 260 9.65 9.81 7.79
N LEU A 261 9.74 8.64 8.43
CA LEU A 261 10.92 7.82 8.65
C LEU A 261 10.50 6.36 8.50
#